data_AF-A0A2C6Z4I0-F1
#
_entry.id   AF-A0A2C6Z4I0-F1
#
_cell.length_a   1.000
_cell.length_b   1.000
_cell.length_c   1.000
_cell.angle_alpha   90.00
_cell.angle_beta   90.00
_cell.angle_gamma   90.00
#
_symmetry.space_group_name_H-M   'P 1'
#
loop_
_entity.id
_entity.type
_entity.pdbx_description
1 polymer ?
#
loop_
_entity_poly.entity_id
_entity_poly.type
_entity_poly.pdbx_seq_one_letter_code
_entity_poly.pdbx_strand_id
1 'polypeptide(L)'
;MTQAVTVRRDGDTFQARLFWWHAARLLDPQSPIVRVGFEMGPKSFDDIWIEYDPARSAADQYGEPLRREHIQCKWHVSPDSYGYAHL
;
A
#
# COMPACT_ATOMS: atom_id res chain seq x y z
N MET A 1 -0.78 2.23 -27.82
CA MET A 1 -1.26 0.99 -27.19
C MET A 1 -0.23 0.42 -26.21
N THR A 2 1.03 0.21 -26.61
CA THR A 2 2.08 -0.38 -25.75
C THR A 2 2.35 0.41 -24.46
N GLN A 3 2.38 1.74 -24.53
CA GLN A 3 2.63 2.61 -23.37
C GLN A 3 1.53 2.49 -22.28
N ALA A 4 0.27 2.31 -22.68
CA ALA A 4 -0.83 2.14 -21.72
C ALA A 4 -0.73 0.81 -20.94
N VAL A 5 -0.19 -0.23 -21.58
CA VAL A 5 0.07 -1.53 -20.93
C VAL A 5 1.20 -1.40 -19.90
N THR A 6 2.26 -0.66 -20.25
CA THR A 6 3.38 -0.42 -19.32
C THR A 6 2.93 0.33 -18.07
N VAL A 7 2.17 1.42 -18.22
CA VAL A 7 1.68 2.21 -17.08
C VAL A 7 0.83 1.36 -16.12
N ARG A 8 -0.05 0.50 -16.66
CA ARG A 8 -0.87 -0.39 -15.83
C ARG A 8 -0.01 -1.35 -15.01
N ARG A 9 0.98 -1.99 -15.65
CA ARG A 9 1.89 -2.97 -15.02
C ARG A 9 2.77 -2.32 -13.95
N ASP A 10 3.31 -1.14 -14.24
CA ASP A 10 4.19 -0.43 -13.32
C ASP A 10 3.39 0.06 -12.10
N GLY A 11 2.12 0.44 -12.30
CA GLY A 11 1.17 0.73 -11.22
C GLY A 11 0.89 -0.47 -10.31
N ASP A 12 0.61 -1.65 -10.88
CA ASP A 12 0.44 -2.89 -10.10
C ASP A 12 1.68 -3.21 -9.26
N THR A 13 2.86 -3.06 -9.86
CA THR A 13 4.13 -3.40 -9.23
C THR A 13 4.44 -2.40 -8.10
N PHE A 14 4.05 -1.13 -8.25
CA PHE A 14 4.25 -0.11 -7.22
C PHE A 14 3.33 -0.37 -6.02
N GLN A 15 2.08 -0.76 -6.29
CA GLN A 15 1.13 -1.11 -5.25
C GLN A 15 1.55 -2.35 -4.45
N ALA A 16 2.06 -3.38 -5.14
CA ALA A 16 2.65 -4.55 -4.48
C ALA A 16 3.82 -4.17 -3.56
N ARG A 17 4.62 -3.18 -3.96
CA ARG A 17 5.72 -2.68 -3.14
C ARG A 17 5.24 -1.99 -1.87
N LEU A 18 4.23 -1.13 -1.95
CA LEU A 18 3.61 -0.52 -0.78
C LEU A 18 3.03 -1.58 0.16
N PHE A 19 2.36 -2.59 -0.39
CA PHE A 19 1.89 -3.73 0.41
C PHE A 19 3.03 -4.36 1.22
N TRP A 20 4.15 -4.72 0.57
CA TRP A 20 5.28 -5.35 1.26
C TRP A 20 5.97 -4.43 2.27
N TRP A 21 6.00 -3.12 2.01
CA TRP A 21 6.48 -2.13 2.97
C TRP A 21 5.68 -2.17 4.28
N HIS A 22 4.34 -2.19 4.19
CA HIS A 22 3.49 -2.31 5.38
C HIS A 22 3.53 -3.71 5.99
N ALA A 23 3.58 -4.77 5.16
CA ALA A 23 3.67 -6.15 5.64
C ALA A 23 4.93 -6.41 6.47
N ALA A 24 6.07 -5.84 6.08
CA ALA A 24 7.32 -5.98 6.84
C ALA A 24 7.19 -5.42 8.27
N ARG A 25 6.35 -4.40 8.47
CA ARG A 25 6.10 -3.82 9.80
C ARG A 25 5.31 -4.74 10.73
N LEU A 26 4.70 -5.83 10.23
CA LEU A 26 4.12 -6.87 11.08
C LEU A 26 5.18 -7.61 11.92
N LEU A 27 6.45 -7.56 11.51
CA LEU A 27 7.56 -8.18 12.22
C LEU A 27 8.10 -7.31 13.37
N ASP A 28 7.73 -6.03 13.41
CA ASP A 28 8.15 -5.09 14.45
C ASP A 28 7.11 -5.07 15.60
N PRO A 29 7.46 -5.52 16.83
CA PRO A 29 6.55 -5.48 17.96
C PRO A 29 6.05 -4.07 18.31
N GLN A 30 6.81 -3.03 17.97
CA GLN A 30 6.45 -1.63 18.20
C GLN A 30 5.52 -1.06 17.13
N SER A 31 5.33 -1.77 16.01
CA SER A 31 4.38 -1.38 14.99
C SER A 31 2.92 -1.48 15.48
N PRO A 32 2.06 -0.49 15.17
CA PRO A 32 0.63 -0.56 15.46
C PRO A 32 -0.16 -1.38 14.43
N ILE A 33 0.49 -1.88 13.36
CA ILE A 33 -0.19 -2.64 12.30
C ILE A 33 -0.48 -4.05 12.78
N VAL A 34 -1.74 -4.47 12.68
CA VAL A 34 -2.19 -5.82 13.07
C VAL A 34 -2.46 -6.71 11.86
N ARG A 35 -2.87 -6.12 10.72
CA ARG A 35 -3.13 -6.85 9.48
C ARG A 35 -2.85 -5.96 8.28
N VAL A 36 -2.47 -6.60 7.18
CA VAL A 36 -2.45 -5.99 5.85
C VAL A 36 -3.12 -6.92 4.87
N GLY A 37 -3.73 -6.37 3.84
CA GLY A 37 -4.27 -7.14 2.74
C GLY A 37 -4.37 -6.30 1.47
N PHE A 38 -4.81 -6.97 0.41
CA PHE A 38 -5.01 -6.37 -0.90
C PHE A 38 -6.23 -7.00 -1.55
N GLU A 39 -6.87 -6.24 -2.42
CA GLU A 39 -7.95 -6.73 -3.27
C GLU A 39 -7.35 -7.60 -4.38
N MET A 40 -7.91 -8.79 -4.58
CA MET A 40 -7.48 -9.69 -5.64
C MET A 40 -8.06 -9.22 -6.98
N GLY A 41 -7.21 -8.59 -7.80
CA GLY A 41 -7.51 -8.32 -9.19
C GLY A 41 -7.28 -9.55 -10.08
N PRO A 42 -7.77 -9.56 -11.34
CA PRO A 42 -7.69 -10.71 -12.23
C PRO A 42 -6.27 -11.22 -12.55
N LYS A 43 -5.23 -10.40 -12.33
CA LYS A 43 -3.82 -10.75 -12.63
C LYS A 43 -2.76 -10.16 -11.68
N SER A 44 -3.11 -9.32 -10.71
CA SER A 44 -2.14 -8.51 -9.96
C SER A 44 -2.70 -7.98 -8.64
N PHE A 45 -1.82 -7.36 -7.84
CA PHE A 45 -2.20 -6.54 -6.69
C PHE A 45 -3.08 -5.39 -7.16
N ASP A 46 -4.21 -5.20 -6.49
CA ASP A 46 -5.01 -3.98 -6.60
C ASP A 46 -5.02 -3.26 -5.25
N ASP A 47 -6.05 -2.45 -4.98
CA ASP A 47 -6.21 -1.66 -3.76
C ASP A 47 -5.81 -2.40 -2.48
N ILE A 48 -4.96 -1.76 -1.68
CA ILE A 48 -4.42 -2.35 -0.46
C ILE A 48 -5.12 -1.75 0.75
N TRP A 49 -5.12 -2.48 1.85
CA TRP A 49 -5.64 -1.99 3.10
C TRP A 49 -4.74 -2.41 4.26
N ILE A 50 -4.69 -1.55 5.27
CA ILE A 50 -3.89 -1.71 6.47
C ILE A 50 -4.82 -1.56 7.67
N GLU A 51 -4.80 -2.53 8.56
CA GLU A 51 -5.55 -2.49 9.81
C GLU A 51 -4.60 -2.22 10.97
N TYR A 52 -5.00 -1.31 11.84
CA TYR A 52 -4.22 -0.87 12.99
C TYR A 52 -4.91 -1.24 14.31
N ASP A 53 -4.10 -1.48 15.34
CA ASP A 53 -4.56 -1.57 16.73
C ASP A 53 -5.09 -0.19 17.18
N PRO A 54 -6.39 -0.04 17.51
CA PRO A 54 -6.97 1.24 17.93
C PRO A 54 -6.33 1.83 19.21
N ALA A 55 -5.70 1.01 20.05
CA ALA A 55 -5.02 1.50 21.25
C ALA A 55 -3.65 2.13 20.96
N ARG A 56 -3.10 1.89 19.76
CA ARG A 56 -1.73 2.27 19.37
C ARG A 56 -1.69 3.10 18.09
N SER A 57 -2.81 3.24 17.40
CA SER A 57 -2.90 3.94 16.12
C SER A 57 -2.91 5.46 16.30
N ALA A 58 -2.57 6.17 15.22
CA ALA A 58 -2.74 7.61 15.15
C ALA A 58 -4.24 7.98 15.15
N ALA A 59 -4.56 9.19 15.60
CA ALA A 59 -5.89 9.73 15.46
C ALA A 59 -6.18 10.13 14.00
N ASP A 60 -7.42 9.95 13.57
CA ASP A 60 -7.94 10.45 12.30
C ASP A 60 -8.26 11.96 12.37
N GLN A 61 -8.82 12.51 11.29
CA GLN A 61 -9.18 13.93 11.21
C GLN A 61 -10.25 14.37 12.22
N TYR A 62 -10.94 13.44 12.88
CA TYR A 62 -11.95 13.69 13.89
C TYR A 62 -11.45 13.44 15.31
N GLY A 63 -10.19 13.02 15.48
CA GLY A 63 -9.61 12.70 16.78
C GLY A 63 -9.85 11.26 17.22
N GLU A 64 -10.47 10.42 16.38
CA GLU A 64 -10.78 9.02 16.68
C GLU A 64 -9.62 8.11 16.24
N PRO A 65 -9.36 6.98 16.91
CA PRO A 65 -8.28 6.08 16.49
C PRO A 65 -8.48 5.57 15.05
N LEU A 66 -7.46 5.73 14.20
CA LEU A 66 -7.47 5.21 12.85
C LEU A 66 -7.48 3.68 12.91
N ARG A 67 -8.57 3.07 12.44
CA ARG A 67 -8.74 1.60 12.49
C ARG A 67 -8.23 0.93 11.23
N ARG A 68 -8.53 1.52 10.08
CA ARG A 68 -8.16 0.98 8.79
C ARG A 68 -7.90 2.09 7.79
N GLU A 69 -6.88 1.89 6.99
CA GLU A 69 -6.52 2.72 5.86
C GLU A 69 -6.70 1.91 4.58
N HIS A 70 -7.32 2.51 3.57
CA HIS A 70 -7.50 1.93 2.24
C HIS A 70 -6.71 2.78 1.24
N ILE A 71 -5.80 2.15 0.50
CA ILE A 71 -4.85 2.84 -0.37
C ILE A 71 -5.04 2.33 -1.80
N GLN A 72 -5.53 3.23 -2.64
CA GLN A 72 -5.46 3.11 -4.09
C GLN A 72 -4.30 3.96 -4.59
N CYS A 73 -3.20 3.32 -4.95
CA CYS A 73 -2.02 4.01 -5.45
C CYS A 73 -1.54 3.36 -6.74
N LYS A 74 -1.20 4.19 -7.73
CA LYS A 74 -0.67 3.76 -9.03
C LYS A 74 0.50 4.68 -9.41
N TRP A 75 1.48 4.12 -10.10
CA TRP A 75 2.65 4.86 -10.55
C TRP A 75 2.34 5.63 -11.85
N HIS A 76 2.38 6.97 -11.79
CA HIS A 76 2.01 7.85 -12.90
C HIS A 76 3.17 8.72 -13.44
N VAL A 77 4.38 8.59 -12.91
CA VAL A 77 5.47 9.55 -13.15
C VAL A 77 6.22 9.28 -14.46
N SER A 78 6.87 8.12 -14.58
CA SER A 78 7.62 7.75 -15.78
C SER A 78 7.70 6.23 -15.95
N PRO A 79 7.65 5.68 -17.17
CA PRO A 79 7.87 4.24 -17.36
C PRO A 79 9.34 3.90 -17.08
N ASP A 80 9.65 3.30 -15.91
CA ASP A 80 10.96 2.74 -15.55
C ASP A 80 10.89 2.09 -14.14
N SER A 81 12.05 1.64 -13.63
CA SER A 81 12.27 1.18 -12.26
C SER A 81 12.18 2.30 -11.21
N TYR A 82 11.65 1.96 -10.03
CA TYR A 82 11.62 2.81 -8.85
C TYR A 82 12.37 2.16 -7.68
N GLY A 83 13.28 2.92 -7.06
CA GLY A 83 14.07 2.50 -5.89
C GLY A 83 13.55 3.05 -4.56
N TYR A 84 14.32 2.84 -3.48
CA TYR A 84 13.96 3.28 -2.11
C TYR A 84 13.67 4.79 -2.00
N ALA A 85 14.26 5.62 -2.87
CA ALA A 85 14.01 7.06 -2.92
C ALA A 85 12.60 7.45 -3.40
N HIS A 86 11.82 6.48 -3.87
CA HIS A 86 10.44 6.67 -4.35
C HIS A 86 9.41 5.97 -3.45
N LEU A 87 9.75 5.71 -2.18
CA LEU A 87 8.82 5.24 -1.14
C LEU A 87 8.28 6.43 -0.35
#